data_AF-A0A258A909-F1
#
_entry.id   AF-A0A258A909-F1
#
_cell.length_a   1.000
_cell.length_b   1.000
_cell.length_c   1.000
_cell.angle_alpha   90.00
_cell.angle_beta   90.00
_cell.angle_gamma   90.00
#
_symmetry.space_group_name_H-M   'P 1'
#
loop_
_entity.id
_entity.type
_entity.pdbx_description
1 polymer ?
#
loop_
_entity_poly.entity_id
_entity_poly.type
_entity_poly.pdbx_seq_one_letter_code
_entity_poly.pdbx_strand_id
1 'polypeptide(L)'
;MIDRTSRFEMRTDSDFMDRVDRWRSEQPDVPNRSEAARRLMELGLERSNEVRFSAGEKLIVAMLSDLLKANKVDSEIDPKFIMSAIYGGHYWALNWELSGLFHDHEDRKQVVSFVVDVLDMWDFIETGYSRLSDGDKLRVETEAAPFGKHVAFRGFDGNNETTYMSVARFLIGDMGRFQRFKGRELNSHMPMIDGYQRMFRAFEPMRAVLTGGELNATQIIQLLQAKTHPSRRGAAS
;
A
#
# COMPACT_ATOMS: atom_id res chain seq x y z
N MET A 1 17.93 -11.78 33.48
CA MET A 1 17.63 -12.17 32.08
C MET A 1 18.95 -12.57 31.45
N ILE A 2 19.06 -13.79 30.90
CA ILE A 2 20.28 -14.23 30.19
C ILE A 2 20.24 -13.57 28.82
N ASP A 3 21.15 -12.65 28.57
CA ASP A 3 21.34 -12.03 27.26
C ASP A 3 21.87 -13.11 26.30
N ARG A 4 21.03 -13.55 25.35
CA ARG A 4 21.41 -14.60 24.40
C ARG A 4 22.08 -13.95 23.20
N THR A 5 23.41 -13.95 23.20
CA THR A 5 24.18 -13.64 21.99
C THR A 5 23.93 -14.71 20.91
N SER A 6 23.67 -14.27 19.68
CA SER A 6 23.48 -15.14 18.52
C SER A 6 24.50 -14.82 17.42
N ARG A 7 24.94 -15.85 16.69
CA ARG A 7 25.84 -15.69 15.55
C ARG A 7 25.02 -15.62 14.27
N PHE A 8 25.27 -14.60 13.46
CA PHE A 8 24.74 -14.47 12.11
C PHE A 8 25.92 -14.45 11.13
N GLU A 9 25.70 -14.96 9.91
CA GLU A 9 26.69 -14.91 8.83
C GLU A 9 26.10 -14.14 7.66
N MET A 10 26.89 -13.22 7.09
CA MET A 10 26.49 -12.35 5.99
C MET A 10 27.54 -12.41 4.89
N ARG A 11 27.10 -12.53 3.64
CA ARG A 11 27.97 -12.41 2.47
C ARG A 11 27.96 -10.96 1.98
N THR A 12 29.13 -10.41 1.76
CA THR A 12 29.32 -9.04 1.29
C THR A 12 30.37 -9.02 0.18
N ASP A 13 30.35 -7.97 -0.64
CA ASP A 13 31.44 -7.70 -1.58
C ASP A 13 32.61 -6.98 -0.88
N SER A 14 33.72 -6.80 -1.61
CA SER A 14 34.92 -6.14 -1.12
C SER A 14 34.72 -4.64 -0.89
N ASP A 15 33.92 -3.96 -1.72
CA ASP A 15 33.65 -2.52 -1.58
C ASP A 15 32.94 -2.20 -0.25
N PHE A 16 31.95 -3.02 0.09
CA PHE A 16 31.27 -2.93 1.37
C PHE A 16 32.26 -3.07 2.54
N MET A 17 33.18 -4.03 2.47
CA MET A 17 34.17 -4.24 3.53
C MET A 17 35.17 -3.09 3.64
N ASP A 18 35.57 -2.50 2.52
CA ASP A 18 36.45 -1.33 2.50
C ASP A 18 35.78 -0.11 3.14
N ARG A 19 34.48 0.07 2.93
CA ARG A 19 33.68 1.12 3.60
C ARG A 19 33.60 0.91 5.10
N VAL A 20 33.39 -0.33 5.56
CA VAL A 20 33.38 -0.68 6.98
C VAL A 20 34.76 -0.43 7.60
N ASP A 21 35.84 -0.79 6.92
CA ASP A 21 37.20 -0.56 7.41
C ASP A 21 37.57 0.92 7.46
N ARG A 22 37.12 1.72 6.49
CA ARG A 22 37.26 3.17 6.55
C ARG A 22 36.55 3.75 7.77
N TRP A 23 35.28 3.43 7.94
CA TRP A 23 34.50 3.89 9.08
C TRP A 23 35.11 3.49 10.43
N ARG A 24 35.58 2.24 10.56
CA ARG A 24 36.16 1.75 11.82
C ARG A 24 37.47 2.49 12.15
N SER A 25 38.24 2.89 11.13
CA SER A 25 39.51 3.60 11.31
C SER A 25 39.33 5.02 11.85
N GLU A 26 38.14 5.60 11.66
CA GLU A 26 37.75 6.92 12.19
C GLU A 26 37.27 6.86 13.65
N GLN A 27 37.09 5.65 14.23
CA GLN A 27 36.62 5.49 15.59
C GLN A 27 37.78 5.55 16.61
N PRO A 28 37.59 6.14 17.80
CA PRO A 28 38.64 6.26 18.81
C PRO A 28 39.24 4.92 19.27
N ASP A 29 38.43 3.85 19.30
CA ASP A 29 38.82 2.51 19.75
C ASP A 29 39.16 1.53 18.61
N VAL A 30 39.01 1.96 17.36
CA VAL A 30 39.28 1.17 16.14
C VAL A 30 38.73 -0.27 16.25
N PRO A 31 37.40 -0.44 16.32
CA PRO A 31 36.80 -1.73 16.62
C PRO A 31 37.14 -2.78 15.56
N ASN A 32 37.08 -4.06 15.95
CA ASN A 32 37.18 -5.15 14.98
C ASN A 32 35.99 -5.11 14.01
N ARG A 33 36.11 -5.75 12.84
CA ARG A 33 35.08 -5.69 11.78
C ARG A 33 33.70 -6.15 12.25
N SER A 34 33.61 -7.16 13.09
CA SER A 34 32.33 -7.66 13.61
C SER A 34 31.66 -6.64 14.54
N GLU A 35 32.45 -6.01 15.41
CA GLU A 35 31.97 -4.96 16.31
C GLU A 35 31.60 -3.68 15.56
N ALA A 36 32.39 -3.32 14.54
CA ALA A 36 32.06 -2.21 13.64
C ALA A 36 30.74 -2.46 12.90
N ALA A 37 30.55 -3.68 12.36
CA ALA A 37 29.30 -4.06 11.72
C ALA A 37 28.12 -4.03 12.69
N ARG A 38 28.28 -4.53 13.93
CA ARG A 38 27.25 -4.47 14.97
C ARG A 38 26.83 -3.02 15.26
N ARG A 39 27.80 -2.14 15.54
CA ARG A 39 27.53 -0.71 15.82
C ARG A 39 26.84 -0.01 14.64
N LEU A 40 27.29 -0.28 13.42
CA LEU A 40 26.66 0.27 12.21
C LEU A 40 25.22 -0.24 12.02
N MET A 41 24.96 -1.52 12.32
CA MET A 41 23.61 -2.07 12.31
C MET A 41 22.74 -1.47 13.41
N GLU A 42 23.25 -1.31 14.63
CA GLU A 42 22.55 -0.62 15.73
C GLU A 42 22.21 0.82 15.37
N LEU A 43 23.15 1.58 14.81
CA LEU A 43 22.89 2.92 14.29
C LEU A 43 21.81 2.92 13.20
N GLY A 44 21.76 1.89 12.36
CA GLY A 44 20.72 1.71 11.34
C GLY A 44 19.35 1.38 11.94
N LEU A 45 19.32 0.55 12.99
CA LEU A 45 18.11 0.14 13.71
C LEU A 45 17.55 1.27 14.58
N GLU A 46 18.40 2.07 15.23
CA GLU A 46 17.99 3.25 15.99
C GLU A 46 17.46 4.37 15.10
N ARG A 47 18.00 4.48 13.87
CA ARG A 47 17.53 5.44 12.86
C ARG A 47 16.19 5.06 12.24
N SER A 48 15.67 3.86 12.46
CA SER A 48 14.51 3.41 11.69
C SER A 48 13.22 4.15 12.04
N ASN A 49 13.13 4.83 13.19
CA ASN A 49 11.88 5.43 13.66
C ASN A 49 11.99 6.91 14.07
N GLU A 50 13.16 7.54 13.98
CA GLU A 50 13.34 8.94 14.37
C GLU A 50 13.82 9.81 13.21
N VAL A 51 13.08 10.88 12.91
CA VAL A 51 13.53 11.91 11.97
C VAL A 51 14.88 12.46 12.43
N ARG A 52 15.85 12.44 11.53
CA ARG A 52 17.18 13.02 11.73
C ARG A 52 17.64 13.65 10.43
N PHE A 53 18.28 14.81 10.56
CA PHE A 53 18.92 15.49 9.45
C PHE A 53 20.44 15.44 9.62
N SER A 54 21.15 15.11 8.55
CA SER A 54 22.59 15.35 8.40
C SER A 54 22.90 16.85 8.44
N ALA A 55 24.17 17.20 8.64
CA ALA A 55 24.60 18.60 8.64
C ALA A 55 24.24 19.32 7.32
N GLY A 56 24.38 18.62 6.18
CA GLY A 56 24.00 19.14 4.87
C GLY A 56 22.49 19.39 4.74
N GLU A 57 21.66 18.44 5.17
CA GLU A 57 20.20 18.59 5.15
C GLU A 57 19.72 19.74 6.04
N LYS A 58 20.35 19.95 7.21
CA LYS A 58 20.04 21.11 8.06
C LYS A 58 20.32 22.43 7.34
N LEU A 59 21.42 22.53 6.61
CA LEU A 59 21.74 23.72 5.81
C LEU A 59 20.74 23.92 4.66
N ILE A 60 20.38 22.84 3.95
CA ILE A 60 19.37 22.88 2.88
C ILE A 60 18.01 23.35 3.42
N VAL A 61 17.54 22.77 4.53
CA VAL A 61 16.26 23.14 5.16
C VAL A 61 16.28 24.58 5.67
N ALA A 62 17.40 25.05 6.23
CA ALA A 62 17.56 26.45 6.64
C ALA A 62 17.44 27.41 5.45
N MET A 63 18.17 27.14 4.37
CA MET A 63 18.12 27.95 3.15
C MET A 63 16.73 27.93 2.50
N LEU A 64 16.05 26.78 2.46
CA LEU A 64 14.67 26.67 1.99
C LEU A 64 13.69 27.46 2.88
N SER A 65 13.85 27.39 4.20
CA SER A 65 13.03 28.15 5.14
C SER A 65 13.18 29.66 4.93
N ASP A 66 14.39 30.13 4.65
CA ASP A 66 14.64 31.55 4.36
C ASP A 66 14.07 31.96 3.00
N LEU A 67 14.14 31.09 1.98
CA LEU A 67 13.48 31.32 0.70
C LEU A 67 11.95 31.42 0.85
N LEU A 68 11.31 30.52 1.59
CA LEU A 68 9.87 30.57 1.84
C LEU A 68 9.45 31.87 2.54
N LYS A 69 10.21 32.28 3.59
CA LYS A 69 9.99 33.54 4.29
C LYS A 69 10.17 34.76 3.39
N ALA A 70 11.26 34.81 2.63
CA ALA A 70 11.58 35.94 1.75
C ALA A 70 10.51 36.13 0.66
N ASN A 71 9.97 35.02 0.14
CA ASN A 71 8.93 35.03 -0.89
C ASN A 71 7.50 35.09 -0.32
N LYS A 72 7.34 35.11 1.02
CA LYS A 72 6.04 35.13 1.72
C LYS A 72 5.10 34.01 1.25
N VAL A 73 5.65 32.83 1.01
CA VAL A 73 4.89 31.65 0.56
C VAL A 73 4.14 31.08 1.76
N ASP A 74 2.85 30.88 1.60
CA ASP A 74 2.05 30.08 2.53
C ASP A 74 2.32 28.60 2.23
N SER A 75 2.87 27.88 3.20
CA SER A 75 3.29 26.49 3.06
C SER A 75 2.53 25.60 4.01
N GLU A 76 2.17 24.41 3.54
CA GLU A 76 1.48 23.39 4.34
C GLU A 76 2.28 22.99 5.59
N ILE A 77 3.61 22.96 5.48
CA ILE A 77 4.52 22.72 6.59
C ILE A 77 5.05 24.07 7.08
N ASP A 78 4.96 24.36 8.39
CA ASP A 78 5.51 25.60 8.98
C ASP A 78 7.05 25.53 9.07
N PRO A 79 7.79 26.34 8.28
CA PRO A 79 9.25 26.32 8.31
C PRO A 79 9.83 26.78 9.65
N LYS A 80 9.11 27.62 10.41
CA LYS A 80 9.57 28.07 11.74
C LYS A 80 9.57 26.93 12.74
N PHE A 81 8.54 26.09 12.71
CA PHE A 81 8.46 24.89 13.53
C PHE A 81 9.65 23.95 13.23
N ILE A 82 9.90 23.66 11.94
CA ILE A 82 11.02 22.79 11.53
C ILE A 82 12.37 23.33 12.03
N MET A 83 12.63 24.63 11.82
CA MET A 83 13.89 25.23 12.25
C MET A 83 14.04 25.23 13.76
N SER A 84 12.96 25.44 14.52
CA SER A 84 12.98 25.35 15.99
C SER A 84 13.32 23.93 16.46
N ALA A 85 12.76 22.91 15.82
CA ALA A 85 13.08 21.52 16.10
C ALA A 85 14.56 21.20 15.80
N ILE A 86 15.10 21.70 14.69
CA ILE A 86 16.51 21.52 14.31
C ILE A 86 17.46 22.19 15.31
N TYR A 87 17.21 23.46 15.65
CA TYR A 87 18.06 24.22 16.57
C TYR A 87 18.01 23.66 18.00
N GLY A 88 16.82 23.27 18.48
CA GLY A 88 16.63 22.73 19.83
C GLY A 88 16.93 21.23 19.97
N GLY A 89 17.17 20.52 18.86
CA GLY A 89 17.34 19.07 18.85
C GLY A 89 16.04 18.30 19.14
N HIS A 90 14.87 18.92 18.99
CA HIS A 90 13.55 18.35 19.27
C HIS A 90 12.99 17.55 18.09
N TYR A 91 13.79 16.67 17.48
CA TYR A 91 13.37 15.94 16.28
C TYR A 91 12.17 15.01 16.52
N TRP A 92 11.95 14.56 17.75
CA TRP A 92 10.76 13.80 18.13
C TRP A 92 9.47 14.55 17.80
N ALA A 93 9.47 15.90 17.88
CA ALA A 93 8.29 16.71 17.60
C ALA A 93 7.91 16.66 16.12
N LEU A 94 8.88 16.42 15.21
CA LEU A 94 8.62 16.28 13.79
C LEU A 94 7.82 15.02 13.49
N ASN A 95 8.14 13.90 14.15
CA ASN A 95 7.35 12.67 14.03
C ASN A 95 5.90 12.86 14.51
N TRP A 96 5.69 13.67 15.55
CA TRP A 96 4.37 13.87 16.14
C TRP A 96 3.50 14.81 15.31
N GLU A 97 4.02 15.99 14.99
CA GLU A 97 3.29 17.01 14.24
C GLU A 97 3.15 16.65 12.76
N LEU A 98 4.15 16.00 12.17
CA LEU A 98 4.16 15.61 10.75
C LEU A 98 3.99 14.10 10.58
N SER A 99 3.12 13.49 11.38
CA SER A 99 2.82 12.05 11.33
C SER A 99 2.34 11.59 9.94
N GLY A 100 1.68 12.44 9.16
CA GLY A 100 1.31 12.14 7.78
C GLY A 100 2.50 12.03 6.81
N LEU A 101 3.63 12.69 7.12
CA LEU A 101 4.85 12.64 6.32
C LEU A 101 5.85 11.59 6.84
N PHE A 102 5.91 11.42 8.17
CA PHE A 102 6.87 10.54 8.86
C PHE A 102 6.20 9.31 9.49
N HIS A 103 5.20 8.73 8.82
CA HIS A 103 4.64 7.44 9.23
C HIS A 103 5.48 6.26 8.72
N ASP A 104 5.48 5.17 9.47
CA ASP A 104 6.16 3.91 9.08
C ASP A 104 5.30 3.03 8.15
N HIS A 105 4.20 3.57 7.62
CA HIS A 105 3.30 2.84 6.74
C HIS A 105 3.66 3.04 5.26
N GLU A 106 4.05 1.97 4.58
CA GLU A 106 4.12 1.95 3.12
C GLU A 106 3.23 0.83 2.57
N ASP A 107 2.49 1.14 1.50
CA ASP A 107 1.69 0.15 0.81
C ASP A 107 2.59 -0.90 0.14
N ARG A 108 2.39 -2.16 0.51
CA ARG A 108 3.07 -3.28 -0.14
C ARG A 108 2.64 -3.36 -1.60
N LYS A 109 3.61 -3.50 -2.53
CA LYS A 109 3.34 -3.66 -3.97
C LYS A 109 2.26 -4.70 -4.31
N GLN A 110 2.25 -5.81 -3.58
CA GLN A 110 1.26 -6.89 -3.74
C GLN A 110 -0.17 -6.43 -3.43
N VAL A 111 -0.35 -5.55 -2.43
CA VAL A 111 -1.65 -4.96 -2.08
C VAL A 111 -2.11 -4.04 -3.20
N VAL A 112 -1.22 -3.17 -3.69
CA VAL A 112 -1.53 -2.26 -4.80
C VAL A 112 -1.93 -3.03 -6.06
N SER A 113 -1.13 -4.02 -6.46
CA SER A 113 -1.46 -4.89 -7.60
C SER A 113 -2.81 -5.58 -7.43
N PHE A 114 -3.07 -6.16 -6.26
CA PHE A 114 -4.36 -6.82 -6.00
C PHE A 114 -5.54 -5.85 -6.08
N VAL A 115 -5.44 -4.63 -5.54
CA VAL A 115 -6.53 -3.65 -5.64
C VAL A 115 -6.77 -3.26 -7.10
N VAL A 116 -5.71 -3.04 -7.88
CA VAL A 116 -5.81 -2.75 -9.32
C VAL A 116 -6.52 -3.89 -10.05
N ASP A 117 -6.12 -5.14 -9.79
CA ASP A 117 -6.70 -6.35 -10.37
C ASP A 117 -8.20 -6.48 -10.05
N VAL A 118 -8.58 -6.18 -8.80
CA VAL A 118 -9.99 -6.18 -8.36
C VAL A 118 -10.79 -5.09 -9.05
N LEU A 119 -10.28 -3.86 -9.12
CA LEU A 119 -10.97 -2.74 -9.76
C LEU A 119 -11.14 -2.98 -11.27
N ASP A 120 -10.11 -3.51 -11.94
CA ASP A 120 -10.16 -3.87 -13.36
C ASP A 120 -11.20 -4.96 -13.62
N MET A 121 -11.15 -6.07 -12.87
CA MET A 121 -12.14 -7.14 -12.97
C MET A 121 -13.57 -6.62 -12.78
N TRP A 122 -13.82 -5.78 -11.79
CA TRP A 122 -15.16 -5.24 -11.55
C TRP A 122 -15.61 -4.25 -12.63
N ASP A 123 -14.68 -3.51 -13.25
CA ASP A 123 -15.02 -2.63 -14.37
C ASP A 123 -15.50 -3.47 -15.56
N PHE A 124 -14.83 -4.59 -15.87
CA PHE A 124 -15.30 -5.55 -16.88
C PHE A 124 -16.65 -6.16 -16.53
N ILE A 125 -16.85 -6.60 -15.27
CA ILE A 125 -18.11 -7.22 -14.82
C ILE A 125 -19.28 -6.24 -14.96
N GLU A 126 -19.15 -5.03 -14.41
CA GLU A 126 -20.23 -4.05 -14.45
C GLU A 126 -20.49 -3.52 -15.86
N THR A 127 -19.45 -3.41 -16.69
CA THR A 127 -19.58 -3.05 -18.10
C THR A 127 -20.38 -4.10 -18.85
N GLY A 128 -19.93 -5.35 -18.82
CA GLY A 128 -20.62 -6.46 -19.49
C GLY A 128 -22.05 -6.62 -18.99
N TYR A 129 -22.28 -6.58 -17.68
CA TYR A 129 -23.61 -6.69 -17.08
C TYR A 129 -24.56 -5.58 -17.54
N SER A 130 -24.07 -4.34 -17.65
CA SER A 130 -24.89 -3.21 -18.11
C SER A 130 -25.44 -3.39 -19.53
N ARG A 131 -24.69 -4.10 -20.39
CA ARG A 131 -25.03 -4.33 -21.80
C ARG A 131 -25.79 -5.64 -22.06
N LEU A 132 -26.01 -6.48 -21.03
CA LEU A 132 -26.82 -7.68 -21.15
C LEU A 132 -28.29 -7.35 -21.44
N SER A 133 -28.94 -8.25 -22.17
CA SER A 133 -30.40 -8.27 -22.34
C SER A 133 -31.11 -8.52 -21.00
N ASP A 134 -32.39 -8.16 -20.89
CA ASP A 134 -33.17 -8.41 -19.68
C ASP A 134 -33.28 -9.92 -19.38
N GLY A 135 -33.36 -10.76 -20.42
CA GLY A 135 -33.34 -12.21 -20.27
C GLY A 135 -32.03 -12.72 -19.66
N ASP A 136 -30.89 -12.19 -20.11
CA ASP A 136 -29.59 -12.55 -19.55
C ASP A 136 -29.37 -11.98 -18.14
N LYS A 137 -29.89 -10.79 -17.83
CA LYS A 137 -29.84 -10.25 -16.46
C LYS A 137 -30.65 -11.11 -15.50
N LEU A 138 -31.81 -11.60 -15.90
CA LEU A 138 -32.61 -12.54 -15.10
C LEU A 138 -31.89 -13.88 -14.89
N ARG A 139 -31.19 -14.37 -15.92
CA ARG A 139 -30.31 -15.54 -15.78
C ARG A 139 -29.18 -15.30 -14.79
N VAL A 140 -28.50 -14.16 -14.86
CA VAL A 140 -27.47 -13.79 -13.89
C VAL A 140 -28.04 -13.74 -12.47
N GLU A 141 -29.20 -13.11 -12.27
CA GLU A 141 -29.87 -13.04 -10.96
C GLU A 141 -30.14 -14.43 -10.37
N THR A 142 -30.65 -15.34 -11.20
CA THR A 142 -31.06 -16.68 -10.78
C THR A 142 -29.87 -17.62 -10.58
N GLU A 143 -28.98 -17.72 -11.58
CA GLU A 143 -27.89 -18.69 -11.60
C GLU A 143 -26.72 -18.27 -10.69
N ALA A 144 -26.52 -16.97 -10.45
CA ALA A 144 -25.46 -16.45 -9.59
C ALA A 144 -25.95 -16.03 -8.19
N ALA A 145 -27.12 -16.50 -7.76
CA ALA A 145 -27.64 -16.22 -6.42
C ALA A 145 -26.61 -16.62 -5.32
N PRO A 146 -26.45 -15.79 -4.27
CA PRO A 146 -27.19 -14.57 -3.97
C PRO A 146 -26.58 -13.29 -4.62
N PHE A 147 -25.50 -13.41 -5.38
CA PHE A 147 -24.73 -12.26 -5.86
C PHE A 147 -25.25 -11.66 -7.18
N GLY A 148 -26.07 -12.41 -7.93
CA GLY A 148 -26.61 -11.99 -9.22
C GLY A 148 -27.64 -10.84 -9.16
N LYS A 149 -28.27 -10.60 -8.00
CA LYS A 149 -29.30 -9.56 -7.84
C LYS A 149 -28.72 -8.14 -7.82
N HIS A 150 -27.53 -7.99 -7.26
CA HIS A 150 -26.84 -6.70 -7.12
C HIS A 150 -25.39 -6.85 -7.57
N VAL A 151 -25.21 -6.86 -8.90
CA VAL A 151 -23.90 -6.96 -9.55
C VAL A 151 -23.20 -5.60 -9.50
N ALA A 152 -22.52 -5.34 -8.39
CA ALA A 152 -21.75 -4.12 -8.21
C ALA A 152 -20.54 -4.34 -7.27
N PHE A 153 -19.46 -3.62 -7.55
CA PHE A 153 -18.32 -3.48 -6.67
C PHE A 153 -18.73 -2.76 -5.38
N ARG A 154 -18.53 -3.43 -4.25
CA ARG A 154 -18.91 -2.93 -2.91
C ARG A 154 -17.74 -2.29 -2.15
N GLY A 155 -16.52 -2.40 -2.67
CA GLY A 155 -15.33 -1.99 -1.93
C GLY A 155 -14.80 -3.07 -0.98
N PHE A 156 -14.15 -2.63 0.08
CA PHE A 156 -13.43 -3.47 1.05
C PHE A 156 -13.94 -3.18 2.47
N ASP A 157 -13.69 -4.08 3.42
CA ASP A 157 -14.11 -3.90 4.81
C ASP A 157 -13.36 -2.72 5.46
N GLY A 158 -14.09 -1.67 5.82
CA GLY A 158 -13.52 -0.49 6.46
C GLY A 158 -12.91 -0.74 7.84
N ASN A 159 -13.14 -1.90 8.47
CA ASN A 159 -12.57 -2.23 9.78
C ASN A 159 -11.33 -3.13 9.69
N ASN A 160 -11.32 -4.09 8.75
CA ASN A 160 -10.30 -5.15 8.68
C ASN A 160 -9.48 -5.13 7.37
N GLU A 161 -9.92 -4.38 6.36
CA GLU A 161 -9.28 -4.31 5.03
C GLU A 161 -8.95 -2.84 4.66
N THR A 162 -8.69 -2.00 5.67
CA THR A 162 -8.48 -0.54 5.56
C THR A 162 -7.43 -0.16 4.54
N THR A 163 -6.29 -0.87 4.49
CA THR A 163 -5.22 -0.61 3.51
C THR A 163 -5.72 -0.77 2.07
N TYR A 164 -6.49 -1.83 1.78
CA TYR A 164 -7.04 -2.07 0.43
C TYR A 164 -8.05 -0.99 0.05
N MET A 165 -8.90 -0.58 1.00
CA MET A 165 -9.84 0.52 0.82
C MET A 165 -9.12 1.85 0.57
N SER A 166 -8.06 2.14 1.32
CA SER A 166 -7.24 3.35 1.18
C SER A 166 -6.61 3.43 -0.22
N VAL A 167 -5.97 2.34 -0.66
CA VAL A 167 -5.40 2.24 -2.01
C VAL A 167 -6.47 2.44 -3.09
N ALA A 168 -7.66 1.84 -2.94
CA ALA A 168 -8.75 2.02 -3.90
C ALA A 168 -9.21 3.48 -3.98
N ARG A 169 -9.35 4.14 -2.82
CA ARG A 169 -9.70 5.57 -2.75
C ARG A 169 -8.64 6.43 -3.42
N PHE A 170 -7.36 6.17 -3.18
CA PHE A 170 -6.26 6.91 -3.78
C PHE A 170 -6.23 6.74 -5.32
N LEU A 171 -6.40 5.51 -5.81
CA LEU A 171 -6.47 5.23 -7.24
C LEU A 171 -7.64 5.97 -7.92
N ILE A 172 -8.81 6.02 -7.27
CA ILE A 172 -10.03 6.60 -7.85
C ILE A 172 -10.11 8.12 -7.68
N GLY A 173 -9.87 8.61 -6.47
CA GLY A 173 -10.01 10.01 -6.10
C GLY A 173 -8.82 10.83 -6.60
N ASP A 174 -7.64 10.50 -6.11
CA ASP A 174 -6.42 11.30 -6.29
C ASP A 174 -5.76 11.07 -7.65
N MET A 175 -5.66 9.80 -8.10
CA MET A 175 -5.03 9.47 -9.38
C MET A 175 -5.97 9.55 -10.59
N GLY A 176 -7.27 9.71 -10.38
CA GLY A 176 -8.25 9.76 -11.47
C GLY A 176 -8.40 8.46 -12.28
N ARG A 177 -7.99 7.30 -11.73
CA ARG A 177 -8.16 5.99 -12.38
C ARG A 177 -9.52 5.38 -12.03
N PHE A 178 -9.94 4.33 -12.74
CA PHE A 178 -11.17 3.58 -12.47
C PHE A 178 -12.41 4.45 -12.16
N GLN A 179 -12.61 5.52 -12.93
CA GLN A 179 -13.58 6.59 -12.61
C GLN A 179 -15.04 6.12 -12.54
N ARG A 180 -15.38 4.95 -13.09
CA ARG A 180 -16.70 4.31 -12.91
C ARG A 180 -17.08 4.16 -11.43
N PHE A 181 -16.10 4.02 -10.56
CA PHE A 181 -16.30 3.85 -9.12
C PHE A 181 -16.24 5.15 -8.32
N LYS A 182 -16.07 6.30 -8.99
CA LYS A 182 -16.03 7.61 -8.32
C LYS A 182 -17.33 7.89 -7.59
N GLY A 183 -17.22 8.44 -6.38
CA GLY A 183 -18.36 8.80 -5.53
C GLY A 183 -19.04 7.62 -4.81
N ARG A 184 -18.51 6.40 -4.92
CA ARG A 184 -19.00 5.24 -4.14
C ARG A 184 -18.43 5.23 -2.73
N GLU A 185 -19.13 4.59 -1.79
CA GLU A 185 -18.72 4.48 -0.37
C GLU A 185 -17.41 3.69 -0.19
N LEU A 186 -17.22 2.64 -1.02
CA LEU A 186 -16.09 1.72 -1.00
C LEU A 186 -15.87 0.96 0.33
N ASN A 187 -16.78 1.09 1.29
CA ASN A 187 -16.84 0.26 2.49
C ASN A 187 -17.87 -0.85 2.27
N SER A 188 -17.42 -2.10 2.22
CA SER A 188 -18.31 -3.24 2.03
C SER A 188 -19.07 -3.65 3.30
N HIS A 189 -18.65 -3.16 4.48
CA HIS A 189 -19.13 -3.58 5.81
C HIS A 189 -19.00 -5.08 6.10
N MET A 190 -18.20 -5.79 5.31
CA MET A 190 -17.93 -7.22 5.46
C MET A 190 -16.63 -7.61 4.75
N PRO A 191 -15.91 -8.66 5.16
CA PRO A 191 -14.68 -9.10 4.48
C PRO A 191 -14.91 -9.48 3.02
N MET A 192 -14.04 -9.00 2.12
CA MET A 192 -14.18 -9.17 0.67
C MET A 192 -12.95 -9.78 0.00
N ILE A 193 -11.75 -9.65 0.59
CA ILE A 193 -10.48 -10.05 -0.03
C ILE A 193 -10.54 -11.49 -0.53
N ASP A 194 -10.90 -12.45 0.32
CA ASP A 194 -10.95 -13.87 -0.07
C ASP A 194 -11.92 -14.14 -1.22
N GLY A 195 -13.06 -13.43 -1.22
CA GLY A 195 -14.04 -13.51 -2.30
C GLY A 195 -13.47 -12.98 -3.60
N TYR A 196 -12.86 -11.80 -3.57
CA TYR A 196 -12.23 -11.16 -4.72
C TYR A 196 -11.04 -11.95 -5.27
N GLN A 197 -10.22 -12.57 -4.42
CA GLN A 197 -9.15 -13.46 -4.86
C GLN A 197 -9.69 -14.64 -5.66
N ARG A 198 -10.77 -15.29 -5.21
CA ARG A 198 -11.39 -16.40 -5.95
C ARG A 198 -11.98 -15.94 -7.28
N MET A 199 -12.64 -14.79 -7.29
CA MET A 199 -13.16 -14.20 -8.52
C MET A 199 -12.03 -13.91 -9.51
N PHE A 200 -10.95 -13.28 -9.04
CA PHE A 200 -9.83 -12.89 -9.89
C PHE A 200 -9.12 -14.10 -10.52
N ARG A 201 -8.93 -15.20 -9.76
CA ARG A 201 -8.40 -16.46 -10.31
C ARG A 201 -9.23 -17.02 -11.47
N ALA A 202 -10.55 -16.80 -11.46
CA ALA A 202 -11.41 -17.19 -12.58
C ALA A 202 -11.38 -16.16 -13.72
N PHE A 203 -11.20 -14.88 -13.40
CA PHE A 203 -11.16 -13.78 -14.37
C PHE A 203 -9.86 -13.72 -15.17
N GLU A 204 -8.71 -13.95 -14.53
CA GLU A 204 -7.38 -13.83 -15.15
C GLU A 204 -7.26 -14.55 -16.51
N PRO A 205 -7.65 -15.83 -16.67
CA PRO A 205 -7.62 -16.49 -17.98
C PRO A 205 -8.66 -15.92 -18.96
N MET A 206 -9.82 -15.42 -18.48
CA MET A 206 -10.83 -14.79 -19.34
C MET A 206 -10.32 -13.47 -19.91
N ARG A 207 -9.64 -12.67 -19.08
CA ARG A 207 -9.10 -11.35 -19.43
C ARG A 207 -8.18 -11.40 -20.64
N ALA A 208 -7.36 -12.44 -20.76
CA ALA A 208 -6.44 -12.62 -21.88
C ALA A 208 -7.16 -12.76 -23.24
N VAL A 209 -8.41 -13.25 -23.24
CA VAL A 209 -9.21 -13.49 -24.45
C VAL A 209 -10.15 -12.32 -24.76
N LEU A 210 -10.33 -11.39 -23.80
CA LEU A 210 -11.25 -10.25 -23.91
C LEU A 210 -10.64 -9.01 -24.60
N THR A 211 -9.58 -9.15 -25.39
CA THR A 211 -8.95 -8.03 -26.14
C THR A 211 -9.94 -7.38 -27.11
N GLY A 212 -10.71 -6.39 -26.60
CA GLY A 212 -11.78 -5.68 -27.31
C GLY A 212 -13.19 -6.24 -27.10
N GLY A 213 -13.35 -7.32 -26.32
CA GLY A 213 -14.64 -7.96 -26.04
C GLY A 213 -15.18 -7.67 -24.64
N GLU A 214 -16.47 -7.95 -24.43
CA GLU A 214 -17.12 -7.82 -23.12
C GLU A 214 -17.46 -9.18 -22.51
N LEU A 215 -17.58 -9.21 -21.18
CA LEU A 215 -18.05 -10.40 -20.49
C LEU A 215 -19.52 -10.68 -20.83
N ASN A 216 -19.81 -11.89 -21.28
CA ASN A 216 -21.18 -12.36 -21.48
C ASN A 216 -21.81 -12.88 -20.17
N ALA A 217 -23.10 -13.19 -20.21
CA ALA A 217 -23.86 -13.65 -19.05
C ALA A 217 -23.22 -14.87 -18.36
N THR A 218 -22.79 -15.88 -19.14
CA THR A 218 -22.16 -17.10 -18.61
C THR A 218 -20.86 -16.79 -17.87
N GLN A 219 -20.02 -15.91 -18.43
CA GLN A 219 -18.76 -15.52 -17.78
C GLN A 219 -19.02 -14.72 -16.51
N ILE A 220 -20.00 -13.79 -16.52
CA ILE A 220 -20.39 -13.03 -15.32
C ILE A 220 -20.90 -13.97 -14.22
N ILE A 221 -21.76 -14.95 -14.57
CA ILE A 221 -22.25 -15.95 -13.63
C ILE A 221 -21.09 -16.73 -13.00
N GLN A 222 -20.14 -17.19 -13.82
CA GLN A 222 -18.96 -17.93 -13.33
C GLN A 222 -18.14 -17.10 -12.33
N LEU A 223 -17.92 -15.82 -12.62
CA LEU A 223 -17.18 -14.92 -11.72
C LEU A 223 -17.94 -14.69 -10.41
N LEU A 224 -19.24 -14.40 -10.48
CA LEU A 224 -20.05 -14.15 -9.29
C LEU A 224 -20.17 -15.40 -8.40
N GLN A 225 -20.29 -16.59 -8.99
CA GLN A 225 -20.30 -17.86 -8.25
C GLN A 225 -18.93 -18.16 -7.60
N ALA A 226 -17.82 -17.74 -8.22
CA ALA A 226 -16.49 -17.93 -7.64
C ALA A 226 -16.33 -17.21 -6.28
N LYS A 227 -17.09 -16.12 -6.07
CA LYS A 227 -17.15 -15.40 -4.81
C LYS A 227 -17.65 -16.26 -3.65
N THR A 228 -18.54 -17.22 -3.89
CA THR A 228 -19.05 -18.13 -2.86
C THR A 228 -17.91 -18.96 -2.26
N HIS A 229 -17.81 -18.93 -0.92
CA HIS A 229 -16.83 -19.74 -0.21
C HIS A 229 -17.05 -21.24 -0.51
N PRO A 230 -15.99 -22.04 -0.76
CA PRO A 230 -16.14 -23.46 -1.11
C PRO A 230 -17.00 -24.27 -0.14
N SER A 231 -16.93 -23.98 1.17
CA SER A 231 -17.76 -24.64 2.19
C SER A 231 -19.27 -24.35 2.09
N ARG A 232 -19.69 -23.39 1.26
CA ARG A 232 -21.09 -23.02 1.01
C ARG A 232 -21.58 -23.42 -0.39
N ARG A 233 -20.74 -24.06 -1.20
CA ARG A 233 -21.15 -24.61 -2.50
C ARG A 233 -21.92 -25.92 -2.25
N GLY A 234 -23.25 -25.89 -2.34
CA GLY A 234 -24.11 -27.08 -2.20
C GLY A 234 -25.11 -27.08 -1.03
N ALA A 235 -25.25 -25.98 -0.28
CA ALA A 235 -26.30 -25.86 0.76
C ALA A 235 -27.67 -25.41 0.20
N ALA A 236 -27.82 -25.39 -1.13
CA ALA A 236 -29.10 -25.16 -1.81
C ALA A 236 -29.42 -26.41 -2.62
N SER A 237 -30.10 -27.34 -1.95
CA SER A 237 -30.87 -28.44 -2.51
C SER A 237 -32.21 -28.44 -1.82
#